data_AF-A0A485NW03-F1
#
_entry.id   AF-A0A485NW03-F1
#
_cell.length_a   1.000
_cell.length_b   1.000
_cell.length_c   1.000
_cell.angle_alpha   90.00
_cell.angle_beta   90.00
_cell.angle_gamma   90.00
#
_symmetry.space_group_name_H-M   'P 1'
#
loop_
_entity.id
_entity.type
_entity.pdbx_description
1 polymer ?
#
loop_
_entity_poly.entity_id
_entity_poly.type
_entity_poly.pdbx_seq_one_letter_code
_entity_poly.pdbx_strand_id
1 'polypeptide(L)'
;MISINYLDTMIKNRTNCPNNEPNVFKKHACDDNKEAVFLYRAAHKLKHFVKVNNSEEFNLHLSRVSQGMLQLLNCTPKEDSKSLKEQRKQKSLCFLGILLQKIKTCWNKILRGSKEH
;
A
#
# COMPACT_ATOMS: atom_id res chain seq x y z
N MET A 1 0.56 1.91 11.95
CA MET A 1 0.01 0.55 11.75
C MET A 1 -1.51 0.45 11.88
N ILE A 2 -2.16 1.22 12.77
CA ILE A 2 -3.62 1.16 13.00
C ILE A 2 -4.46 1.31 11.72
N SER A 3 -4.18 2.34 10.90
CA SER A 3 -4.91 2.57 9.65
C SER A 3 -4.77 1.43 8.62
N ILE A 4 -3.64 0.70 8.61
CA ILE A 4 -3.46 -0.46 7.73
C ILE A 4 -4.37 -1.61 8.15
N ASN A 5 -4.47 -1.89 9.45
CA ASN A 5 -5.35 -2.94 9.96
C ASN A 5 -6.82 -2.61 9.68
N TYR A 6 -7.23 -1.34 9.83
CA TYR A 6 -8.60 -0.91 9.53
C TYR A 6 -8.94 -1.11 8.05
N LEU A 7 -8.06 -0.67 7.15
CA LEU A 7 -8.23 -0.87 5.70
C LEU A 7 -8.32 -2.34 5.31
N ASP A 8 -7.53 -3.21 5.94
CA ASP A 8 -7.55 -4.65 5.70
C ASP A 8 -8.92 -5.26 6.03
N THR A 9 -9.51 -4.89 7.18
CA THR A 9 -10.86 -5.30 7.56
C THR A 9 -11.91 -4.80 6.57
N MET A 10 -11.85 -3.53 6.17
CA MET A 10 -12.79 -2.96 5.19
C MET A 10 -12.71 -3.66 3.83
N ILE A 11 -11.51 -4.05 3.38
CA ILE A 11 -11.33 -4.76 2.10
C ILE A 11 -11.86 -6.20 2.20
N LYS A 12 -11.53 -6.93 3.27
CA LYS A 12 -12.02 -8.30 3.50
C LYS A 12 -13.54 -8.37 3.50
N ASN A 13 -14.21 -7.42 4.15
CA ASN A 13 -15.68 -7.38 4.20
C ASN A 13 -16.33 -7.08 2.83
N ARG A 14 -15.58 -6.48 1.90
CA ARG A 14 -16.07 -6.06 0.57
C ARG A 14 -15.65 -7.01 -0.55
N THR A 15 -14.76 -7.97 -0.30
CA THR A 15 -14.11 -8.73 -1.38
C THR A 15 -13.82 -10.19 -1.04
N ASN A 16 -14.11 -11.09 -1.99
CA ASN A 16 -13.68 -12.49 -1.98
C ASN A 16 -12.48 -12.66 -2.92
N CYS A 17 -11.30 -12.22 -2.47
CA CYS A 17 -10.10 -12.23 -3.30
C CYS A 17 -9.49 -13.64 -3.38
N PRO A 18 -8.98 -14.07 -4.55
CA PRO A 18 -8.21 -15.30 -4.64
C PRO A 18 -6.89 -15.16 -3.87
N ASN A 19 -6.42 -16.26 -3.29
CA ASN A 19 -5.16 -16.30 -2.52
C ASN A 19 -3.89 -16.13 -3.38
N ASN A 20 -4.03 -16.05 -4.71
CA ASN A 20 -2.91 -15.98 -5.63
C ASN A 20 -2.26 -14.59 -5.61
N GLU A 21 -0.94 -14.57 -5.40
CA GLU A 21 -0.18 -13.32 -5.40
C GLU A 21 0.04 -12.79 -6.83
N PRO A 22 -0.31 -11.53 -7.12
CA PRO A 22 -0.01 -10.91 -8.41
C PRO A 22 1.49 -10.85 -8.72
N ASN A 23 1.87 -11.19 -9.96
CA ASN A 23 3.28 -11.23 -10.42
C ASN A 23 4.07 -9.94 -10.18
N VAL A 24 3.41 -8.78 -10.12
CA VAL A 24 4.10 -7.50 -9.88
C VAL A 24 4.76 -7.43 -8.49
N PHE A 25 4.20 -8.12 -7.49
CA PHE A 25 4.79 -8.18 -6.15
C PHE A 25 6.02 -9.10 -6.10
N LYS A 26 6.12 -10.07 -7.02
CA LYS A 26 7.35 -10.86 -7.22
C LYS A 26 8.45 -10.03 -7.86
N LYS A 27 8.10 -9.17 -8.83
CA LYS A 27 9.07 -8.31 -9.55
C LYS A 27 9.56 -7.14 -8.71
N HIS A 28 8.72 -6.63 -7.82
CA HIS A 28 8.99 -5.48 -6.96
C HIS A 28 8.72 -5.86 -5.51
N ALA A 29 9.49 -6.83 -5.02
CA ALA A 29 9.40 -7.32 -3.65
C ALA A 29 10.13 -6.40 -2.66
N CYS A 30 9.81 -6.56 -1.37
CA CYS A 30 10.54 -5.95 -0.25
C CYS A 30 11.75 -6.83 0.12
N ASP A 31 12.76 -6.85 -0.76
CA ASP A 31 14.02 -7.57 -0.54
C ASP A 31 14.99 -6.77 0.33
N ASP A 32 16.03 -7.43 0.84
CA ASP A 32 17.12 -6.77 1.58
C ASP A 32 17.73 -5.63 0.75
N ASN A 33 17.92 -4.46 1.38
CA ASN A 33 18.41 -3.22 0.77
C ASN A 33 17.45 -2.57 -0.25
N LYS A 34 16.24 -3.11 -0.44
CA LYS A 34 15.22 -2.56 -1.34
C LYS A 34 13.93 -2.16 -0.62
N GLU A 35 13.91 -2.23 0.71
CA GLU A 35 12.73 -1.93 1.52
C GLU A 35 12.26 -0.49 1.31
N ALA A 36 13.17 0.48 1.34
CA ALA A 36 12.84 1.90 1.15
C ALA A 36 12.24 2.16 -0.25
N VAL A 37 12.82 1.57 -1.30
CA VAL A 37 12.33 1.71 -2.69
C VAL A 37 10.95 1.04 -2.85
N PHE A 38 10.75 -0.12 -2.23
CA PHE A 38 9.46 -0.79 -2.19
C PHE A 38 8.39 0.09 -1.53
N LEU A 39 8.66 0.57 -0.31
CA LEU A 39 7.74 1.40 0.47
C LEU A 39 7.43 2.71 -0.24
N TYR A 40 8.42 3.34 -0.88
CA TYR A 40 8.22 4.53 -1.70
C TYR A 40 7.23 4.30 -2.85
N ARG A 41 7.44 3.25 -3.65
CA ARG A 41 6.53 2.89 -4.75
C ARG A 41 5.14 2.55 -4.25
N ALA A 42 5.06 1.84 -3.13
CA ALA A 42 3.80 1.48 -2.49
C ALA A 42 3.02 2.72 -2.04
N ALA A 43 3.68 3.71 -1.42
CA ALA A 43 3.03 4.96 -0.99
C ALA A 43 2.43 5.74 -2.17
N HIS A 44 3.16 5.87 -3.27
CA HIS A 44 2.63 6.49 -4.49
C HIS A 44 1.44 5.72 -5.07
N LYS A 45 1.47 4.39 -5.02
CA LYS A 45 0.35 3.56 -5.46
C LYS A 45 -0.89 3.78 -4.58
N LEU A 46 -0.74 3.88 -3.26
CA LEU A 46 -1.84 4.19 -2.33
C LEU A 46 -2.46 5.57 -2.60
N LYS A 47 -1.64 6.59 -2.86
CA LYS A 47 -2.13 7.94 -3.24
C LYS A 47 -2.98 7.89 -4.51
N HIS A 48 -2.66 7.01 -5.44
CA HIS A 48 -3.47 6.79 -6.64
C HIS A 48 -4.82 6.15 -6.31
N PHE A 49 -4.87 5.20 -5.37
CA PHE A 49 -6.13 4.56 -4.94
C PHE A 49 -7.12 5.54 -4.30
N VAL A 50 -6.63 6.55 -3.59
CA VAL A 50 -7.45 7.64 -3.02
C VAL A 50 -8.21 8.38 -4.12
N LYS A 51 -7.55 8.65 -5.25
CA LYS A 51 -8.14 9.42 -6.36
C LYS A 51 -9.26 8.72 -7.11
N VAL A 52 -9.34 7.38 -7.02
CA VAL A 52 -10.25 6.55 -7.81
C VAL A 52 -11.36 5.89 -6.97
N ASN A 53 -11.39 6.14 -5.67
CA ASN A 53 -12.35 5.54 -4.74
C ASN A 53 -13.31 6.61 -4.19
N ASN A 54 -14.58 6.24 -4.01
CA ASN A 54 -15.65 7.17 -3.62
C ASN A 54 -15.93 7.14 -2.11
N SER A 55 -15.28 6.27 -1.34
CA SER A 55 -15.49 6.13 0.10
C SER A 55 -14.56 7.07 0.88
N GLU A 56 -15.14 8.12 1.47
CA GLU A 56 -14.41 9.15 2.21
C GLU A 56 -13.59 8.58 3.38
N GLU A 57 -14.20 7.76 4.23
CA GLU A 57 -13.53 7.09 5.34
C GLU A 57 -12.36 6.20 4.87
N PHE A 58 -12.57 5.44 3.80
CA PHE A 58 -11.53 4.60 3.21
C PHE A 58 -10.36 5.44 2.67
N ASN A 59 -10.68 6.55 2.01
CA ASN A 59 -9.72 7.50 1.46
C ASN A 59 -8.91 8.23 2.55
N LEU A 60 -9.54 8.54 3.69
CA LEU A 60 -8.87 9.13 4.85
C LEU A 60 -7.75 8.21 5.36
N HIS A 61 -8.06 6.93 5.57
CA HIS A 61 -7.07 5.96 6.05
C HIS A 61 -5.97 5.67 5.02
N LEU A 62 -6.31 5.57 3.73
CA LEU A 62 -5.30 5.44 2.68
C LEU A 62 -4.36 6.64 2.59
N SER A 63 -4.91 7.85 2.72
CA SER A 63 -4.14 9.09 2.71
C SER A 63 -3.17 9.14 3.88
N ARG A 64 -3.65 8.85 5.10
CA ARG A 64 -2.81 8.76 6.31
C ARG A 64 -1.65 7.78 6.14
N VAL A 65 -1.90 6.58 5.59
CA VAL A 65 -0.84 5.58 5.37
C VAL A 65 0.16 6.07 4.33
N SER A 66 -0.30 6.54 3.17
CA SER A 66 0.59 6.99 2.09
C SER A 66 1.45 8.19 2.47
N GLN A 67 0.86 9.22 3.10
CA GLN A 67 1.57 10.41 3.53
C GLN A 67 2.56 10.11 4.66
N GLY A 68 2.14 9.33 5.66
CA GLY A 68 3.03 8.93 6.75
C GLY A 68 4.23 8.12 6.25
N MET A 69 4.03 7.23 5.27
CA MET A 69 5.15 6.50 4.63
C MET A 69 6.12 7.43 3.91
N LEU A 70 5.61 8.39 3.12
CA LEU A 70 6.47 9.34 2.41
C LEU A 70 7.27 10.25 3.36
N GLN A 71 6.62 10.71 4.43
CA GLN A 71 7.28 11.50 5.48
C GLN A 71 8.41 10.72 6.15
N LEU A 72 8.15 9.47 6.56
CA LEU A 72 9.16 8.62 7.21
C LEU A 72 10.33 8.25 6.28
N LEU A 73 10.10 8.22 4.97
CA LEU A 73 11.15 7.99 3.98
C LEU A 73 11.88 9.29 3.57
N ASN A 74 11.62 10.42 4.23
CA ASN A 74 12.11 11.76 3.87
C ASN A 74 11.88 12.10 2.37
N CYS A 75 10.79 11.59 1.80
CA CYS A 75 10.46 11.78 0.40
C CYS A 75 9.47 12.94 0.26
N THR A 76 9.87 14.01 -0.43
CA THR A 76 8.93 15.06 -0.85
C THR A 76 7.97 14.50 -1.90
N PRO A 77 6.64 14.68 -1.75
CA PRO A 77 5.68 14.19 -2.72
C PRO A 77 5.86 14.92 -4.06
N LYS A 78 6.34 14.21 -5.09
CA LYS A 78 6.23 14.65 -6.49
C LYS A 78 4.83 14.31 -7.02
N GLU A 79 4.19 15.24 -7.70
CA GLU A 79 2.87 15.04 -8.30
C GLU A 79 2.97 14.25 -9.61
N ASP A 80 2.74 12.94 -9.55
CA ASP A 80 2.57 12.14 -10.77
C ASP A 80 1.08 11.95 -11.11
N SER A 81 0.70 12.43 -12.28
CA SER A 81 -0.65 12.42 -12.85
C SER A 81 -0.80 11.35 -13.94
N LYS A 82 -0.66 10.06 -13.60
CA LYS A 82 -1.12 8.97 -14.49
C LYS A 82 -2.42 8.39 -13.98
N SER A 83 -3.50 8.56 -14.74
CA SER A 83 -4.82 8.00 -14.48
C SER A 83 -4.88 6.52 -14.87
N LEU A 84 -5.42 5.65 -13.99
CA LEU A 84 -5.86 4.30 -14.39
C LEU A 84 -7.37 4.34 -14.64
N LYS A 85 -7.79 3.76 -15.77
CA LYS A 85 -9.19 3.60 -16.17
C LYS A 85 -9.95 2.67 -15.21
N GLU A 86 -11.23 3.00 -15.00
CA GLU A 86 -12.11 2.59 -13.90
C GLU A 86 -12.61 1.13 -13.91
N GLN A 87 -12.27 0.31 -14.91
CA GLN A 87 -13.00 -0.93 -15.21
C GLN A 87 -12.69 -2.18 -14.35
N ARG A 88 -12.02 -2.06 -13.19
CA ARG A 88 -11.66 -3.24 -12.36
C ARG A 88 -11.75 -3.02 -10.85
N LYS A 89 -12.78 -2.33 -10.32
CA LYS A 89 -12.90 -2.02 -8.87
C LYS A 89 -12.65 -3.22 -7.92
N GLN A 90 -13.23 -4.40 -8.19
CA GLN A 90 -13.00 -5.62 -7.36
C GLN A 90 -11.53 -6.09 -7.39
N LYS A 91 -10.97 -6.33 -8.60
CA LYS A 91 -9.57 -6.74 -8.77
C LYS A 91 -8.59 -5.68 -8.23
N SER A 92 -9.00 -4.41 -8.29
CA SER A 92 -8.27 -3.27 -7.75
C SER A 92 -8.25 -3.28 -6.22
N LEU A 93 -9.37 -3.57 -5.55
CA LEU A 93 -9.45 -3.72 -4.09
C LEU A 93 -8.69 -4.95 -3.59
N CYS A 94 -8.77 -6.08 -4.31
CA CYS A 94 -7.95 -7.26 -3.99
C CYS A 94 -6.46 -6.97 -4.09
N PHE A 95 -6.04 -6.28 -5.16
CA PHE A 95 -4.67 -5.83 -5.31
C PHE A 95 -4.23 -4.93 -4.14
N LEU A 96 -5.10 -3.99 -3.75
CA LEU A 96 -4.85 -3.07 -2.64
C LEU A 96 -4.71 -3.82 -1.30
N GLY A 97 -5.56 -4.82 -1.04
CA GLY A 97 -5.45 -5.65 0.16
C GLY A 97 -4.10 -6.36 0.25
N ILE A 98 -3.66 -6.97 -0.85
CA ILE A 98 -2.33 -7.62 -0.91
C ILE A 98 -1.20 -6.59 -0.74
N LEU A 99 -1.31 -5.42 -1.38
CA LEU A 99 -0.34 -4.34 -1.24
C LEU A 99 -0.19 -3.89 0.23
N LEU A 100 -1.31 -3.69 0.94
CA LEU A 100 -1.32 -3.31 2.35
C LEU A 100 -0.66 -4.36 3.25
N GLN A 101 -0.87 -5.65 2.98
CA GLN A 101 -0.19 -6.74 3.69
C GLN A 101 1.32 -6.70 3.44
N LYS A 102 1.76 -6.53 2.19
CA LYS A 102 3.19 -6.44 1.85
C LYS A 102 3.85 -5.22 2.48
N ILE A 103 3.16 -4.07 2.55
CA ILE A 103 3.62 -2.88 3.27
C ILE A 103 3.81 -3.19 4.77
N LYS A 104 2.84 -3.84 5.40
CA LYS A 104 2.92 -4.22 6.82
C LYS A 104 4.10 -5.14 7.08
N THR A 105 4.28 -6.18 6.27
CA THR A 105 5.41 -7.11 6.39
C THR A 105 6.74 -6.40 6.19
N CYS A 106 6.83 -5.51 5.20
CA CYS A 106 8.06 -4.76 4.92
C CYS A 106 8.46 -3.83 6.09
N TRP A 107 7.49 -3.10 6.67
CA TRP A 107 7.75 -2.31 7.87
C TRP A 107 8.17 -3.16 9.07
N ASN A 108 7.53 -4.31 9.29
CA ASN A 108 7.92 -5.23 10.36
C ASN A 108 9.34 -5.75 10.19
N LYS A 109 9.79 -5.96 8.94
CA LYS A 109 11.17 -6.35 8.63
C LYS A 109 12.16 -5.25 9.03
N ILE A 110 11.94 -4.01 8.59
CA ILE A 110 12.77 -2.85 8.98
C ILE A 110 12.81 -2.71 10.50
N LEU A 111 11.65 -2.70 11.15
CA LEU A 111 11.54 -2.52 12.61
C LEU A 111 12.14 -3.66 13.43
N ARG A 112 12.27 -4.86 12.86
CA ARG A 112 13.00 -5.97 13.50
C ARG A 112 14.51 -5.84 13.31
N GLY A 113 14.97 -5.52 12.11
CA GLY A 113 16.41 -5.32 11.83
C GLY A 113 17.02 -4.16 12.60
N SER A 114 16.24 -3.10 12.91
CA SER A 114 16.71 -1.97 13.72
C SER A 114 16.87 -2.26 15.22
N LYS A 115 16.53 -3.46 15.73
CA LYS A 115 16.64 -3.81 17.15
C LYS A 115 17.98 -4.46 17.54
N GLU A 116 18.86 -4.72 16.58
CA GLU A 116 20.14 -5.41 16.81
C GLU A 116 21.35 -4.47 16.91
N HIS A 117 21.15 -3.18 17.17
CA HIS A 117 22.21 -2.19 17.38
C HIS A 117 22.03 -1.42 18.69
#